data_AF-A0A9D6LXM1-F1
#
_entry.id   AF-A0A9D6LXM1-F1
#
_cell.length_a   1.000
_cell.length_b   1.000
_cell.length_c   1.000
_cell.angle_alpha   90.00
_cell.angle_beta   90.00
_cell.angle_gamma   90.00
#
_symmetry.space_group_name_H-M   'P 1'
#
loop_
_entity.id
_entity.type
_entity.pdbx_description
1 polymer ?
#
loop_
_entity_poly.entity_id
_entity_poly.type
_entity_poly.pdbx_seq_one_letter_code
_entity_poly.pdbx_strand_id
1 'polypeptide(L)'
;MLKRDRWCSIVFQHWNTSYFEAILCSAAESGAELRAAISQVGDPIWSMHKKKGDQSVLAGEMILTFYKTGVPRQIKTDAEFDVSAALDGILSEADRGKVYGEYIFNRIIIEAWHKSAIASLRINKEDFADLIERHGWHYDEREHCWLRGQKLEGTLFSAVS
;
A
#
# COMPACT_ATOMS: atom_id res chain seq x y z
N MET A 1 17.77 3.85 21.72
CA MET A 1 17.08 2.61 21.24
C MET A 1 16.11 2.10 22.28
N LEU A 2 14.96 1.54 21.87
CA LEU A 2 14.01 0.91 22.78
C LEU A 2 14.64 -0.28 23.52
N LYS A 3 14.26 -0.44 24.80
CA LYS A 3 14.61 -1.62 25.62
C LYS A 3 13.92 -2.88 25.07
N ARG A 4 14.49 -4.05 25.35
CA ARG A 4 13.87 -5.36 25.06
C ARG A 4 12.48 -5.47 25.69
N ASP A 5 11.61 -6.27 25.07
CA ASP A 5 10.23 -6.55 25.49
C ASP A 5 9.36 -5.29 25.56
N ARG A 6 9.58 -4.39 24.60
CA ARG A 6 8.82 -3.16 24.40
C ARG A 6 8.26 -3.09 22.98
N TRP A 7 7.11 -2.43 22.88
CA TRP A 7 6.46 -2.12 21.63
C TRP A 7 6.92 -0.77 21.10
N CYS A 8 6.94 -0.64 19.78
CA CYS A 8 7.14 0.60 19.07
C CYS A 8 6.22 0.63 17.86
N SER A 9 5.45 1.70 17.71
CA SER A 9 4.64 1.92 16.52
C SER A 9 5.12 3.19 15.84
N ILE A 10 5.28 3.12 14.52
CA ILE A 10 5.66 4.23 13.67
C ILE A 10 4.48 4.48 12.73
N VAL A 11 3.96 5.71 12.73
CA VAL A 11 2.97 6.18 11.76
C VAL A 11 3.75 6.88 10.66
N PHE A 12 3.66 6.38 9.43
CA PHE A 12 4.50 6.85 8.33
C PHE A 12 3.81 6.70 6.98
N GLN A 13 4.02 7.66 6.09
CA GLN A 13 3.63 7.56 4.68
C GLN A 13 4.58 8.40 3.83
N HIS A 14 5.06 7.82 2.72
CA HIS A 14 5.85 8.55 1.73
C HIS A 14 5.85 7.80 0.38
N TRP A 15 6.16 8.46 -0.73
CA TRP A 15 6.31 7.78 -2.02
C TRP A 15 7.67 7.11 -2.21
N ASN A 16 8.72 7.72 -1.67
CA ASN A 16 10.07 7.14 -1.71
C ASN A 16 10.13 5.87 -0.83
N THR A 17 10.16 4.72 -1.50
CA THR A 17 10.17 3.38 -0.89
C THR A 17 11.42 3.12 -0.05
N SER A 18 12.54 3.82 -0.31
CA SER A 18 13.78 3.70 0.48
C SER A 18 13.60 4.12 1.95
N TYR A 19 12.61 4.95 2.27
CA TYR A 19 12.32 5.28 3.66
C TYR A 19 11.67 4.11 4.41
N PHE A 20 10.79 3.35 3.74
CA PHE A 20 10.22 2.13 4.33
C PHE A 20 11.29 1.06 4.49
N GLU A 21 12.15 0.88 3.48
CA GLU A 21 13.33 0.02 3.59
C GLU A 21 14.17 0.39 4.81
N ALA A 22 14.56 1.66 4.94
CA ALA A 22 15.35 2.13 6.07
C ALA A 22 14.69 1.85 7.42
N ILE A 23 13.39 2.10 7.56
CA ILE A 23 12.63 1.82 8.78
C ILE A 23 12.61 0.32 9.10
N LEU A 24 12.22 -0.51 8.13
CA LEU A 24 12.03 -1.95 8.31
C LEU A 24 13.37 -2.66 8.56
N CYS A 25 14.40 -2.34 7.78
CA CYS A 25 15.74 -2.89 7.95
C CYS A 25 16.35 -2.45 9.28
N SER A 26 16.30 -1.15 9.62
CA SER A 26 16.85 -0.66 10.90
C SER A 26 16.15 -1.29 12.10
N ALA A 27 14.83 -1.48 12.04
CA ALA A 27 14.08 -2.17 13.09
C ALA A 27 14.55 -3.61 13.24
N ALA A 28 14.66 -4.36 12.15
CA ALA A 28 15.10 -5.75 12.17
C ALA A 28 16.55 -5.93 12.63
N GLU A 29 17.47 -5.12 12.12
CA GLU A 29 18.89 -5.11 12.53
C GLU A 29 19.05 -4.72 14.00
N SER A 30 18.17 -3.85 14.49
CA SER A 30 18.11 -3.54 15.90
C SER A 30 17.60 -4.73 16.73
N GLY A 31 16.91 -5.72 16.14
CA GLY A 31 16.25 -6.82 16.85
C GLY A 31 14.82 -6.50 17.28
N ALA A 32 14.12 -5.71 16.47
CA ALA A 32 12.68 -5.50 16.56
C ALA A 32 12.00 -6.18 15.37
N GLU A 33 10.96 -6.96 15.64
CA GLU A 33 10.22 -7.72 14.65
C GLU A 33 8.94 -6.97 14.28
N LEU A 34 8.65 -6.81 12.99
CA LEU A 34 7.37 -6.27 12.53
C LEU A 34 6.26 -7.26 12.89
N ARG A 35 5.29 -6.81 13.70
CA ARG A 35 4.16 -7.62 14.17
C ARG A 35 2.85 -7.26 13.51
N ALA A 36 2.68 -5.99 13.14
CA ALA A 36 1.50 -5.53 12.42
C ALA A 36 1.84 -4.37 11.51
N ALA A 37 1.12 -4.30 10.39
CA ALA A 37 1.14 -3.22 9.43
C ALA A 37 -0.31 -2.88 9.09
N ILE A 38 -0.78 -1.71 9.50
CA ILE A 38 -2.19 -1.32 9.38
C ILE A 38 -2.26 -0.08 8.51
N SER A 39 -3.01 -0.16 7.41
CA SER A 39 -3.31 1.01 6.57
C SER A 39 -4.50 1.77 7.15
N GLN A 40 -4.30 3.05 7.42
CA GLN A 40 -5.35 4.01 7.71
C GLN A 40 -5.69 4.72 6.42
N VAL A 41 -6.86 4.41 5.87
CA VAL A 41 -7.34 4.95 4.59
C VAL A 41 -8.72 5.55 4.76
N GLY A 42 -9.05 6.53 3.92
CA GLY A 42 -10.38 7.13 3.91
C GLY A 42 -10.69 8.10 5.05
N ASP A 43 -9.71 8.43 5.91
CA ASP A 43 -9.85 9.54 6.87
C ASP A 43 -9.94 10.90 6.14
N PRO A 44 -10.52 11.94 6.78
CA PRO A 44 -10.84 13.19 6.10
C PRO A 44 -9.60 13.80 5.46
N ILE A 45 -9.75 14.25 4.22
CA ILE A 45 -8.66 14.84 3.44
C ILE A 45 -8.28 16.17 4.08
N TRP A 46 -7.28 16.16 4.97
CA TRP A 46 -6.77 17.37 5.61
C TRP A 46 -5.70 18.07 4.77
N SER A 47 -5.06 17.36 3.84
CA SER A 47 -4.04 17.96 2.98
C SER A 47 -4.70 18.76 1.85
N MET A 48 -4.40 20.05 1.79
CA MET A 48 -4.84 20.92 0.68
C MET A 48 -4.36 20.43 -0.69
N HIS A 49 -3.28 19.64 -0.72
CA HIS A 49 -2.74 19.08 -1.96
C HIS A 49 -3.65 18.01 -2.55
N LYS A 50 -4.23 17.13 -1.72
CA LYS A 50 -5.13 16.09 -2.24
C LYS A 50 -6.49 16.66 -2.63
N LYS A 51 -7.01 17.68 -1.93
CA LYS A 51 -8.25 18.40 -2.33
C LYS A 51 -8.18 19.05 -3.71
N LYS A 52 -6.98 19.28 -4.26
CA LYS A 52 -6.79 19.81 -5.61
C LYS A 52 -6.87 18.73 -6.71
N GLY A 53 -7.33 17.52 -6.39
CA GLY A 53 -7.56 16.44 -7.36
C GLY A 53 -6.33 15.58 -7.65
N ASP A 54 -5.39 15.47 -6.71
CA ASP A 54 -4.10 14.84 -7.00
C ASP A 54 -4.03 13.37 -6.55
N GLN A 55 -4.17 12.45 -7.52
CA GLN A 55 -3.96 11.00 -7.33
C GLN A 55 -2.51 10.65 -6.93
N SER A 56 -1.59 11.58 -7.15
CA SER A 56 -0.18 11.46 -6.80
C SER A 56 0.12 11.82 -5.34
N VAL A 57 -0.92 12.04 -4.52
CA VAL A 57 -0.81 12.31 -3.09
C VAL A 57 -1.44 11.16 -2.28
N LEU A 58 -0.59 10.46 -1.52
CA LEU A 58 -1.02 9.55 -0.47
C LEU A 58 -1.46 10.39 0.74
N ALA A 59 -2.73 10.34 1.12
CA ALA A 59 -3.28 11.00 2.32
C ALA A 59 -3.67 10.02 3.44
N GLY A 60 -3.51 8.73 3.21
CA GLY A 60 -3.54 7.70 4.24
C GLY A 60 -2.23 7.62 5.01
N GLU A 61 -2.25 6.90 6.12
CA GLU A 61 -1.08 6.61 6.94
C GLU A 61 -0.88 5.10 7.08
N MET A 62 0.36 4.67 7.26
CA MET A 62 0.67 3.29 7.58
C MET A 62 1.22 3.21 9.00
N ILE A 63 0.55 2.42 9.85
CA ILE A 63 1.05 2.11 11.20
C ILE A 63 1.88 0.83 11.12
N LEU A 64 3.20 0.96 11.29
CA LEU A 64 4.13 -0.14 11.43
C LEU A 64 4.39 -0.40 12.91
N THR A 65 3.95 -1.55 13.41
CA THR A 65 4.10 -1.93 14.82
C THR A 65 5.13 -3.03 14.97
N PHE A 66 6.13 -2.77 15.81
CA PHE A 66 7.26 -3.65 16.08
C PHE A 66 7.28 -4.09 17.53
N TYR A 67 7.71 -5.34 17.75
CA TYR A 67 8.03 -5.86 19.07
C TYR A 67 9.53 -6.08 19.23
N LYS A 68 10.13 -5.53 20.28
CA LYS A 68 11.57 -5.61 20.53
C LYS A 68 11.96 -6.95 21.16
N THR A 69 12.27 -7.94 20.34
CA THR A 69 12.73 -9.27 20.80
C THR A 69 14.15 -9.23 21.37
N GLY A 70 14.97 -8.28 20.93
CA GLY A 70 16.39 -8.19 21.30
C GLY A 70 17.29 -9.14 20.52
N VAL A 71 16.76 -9.80 19.48
CA VAL A 71 17.53 -10.66 18.57
C VAL A 71 17.65 -9.96 17.21
N PRO A 72 18.79 -9.31 16.91
CA PRO A 72 19.07 -8.74 15.60
C PRO A 72 18.89 -9.74 14.47
N ARG A 73 18.28 -9.31 13.38
CA ARG A 73 18.19 -10.07 12.13
C ARG A 73 18.81 -9.25 11.01
N GLN A 74 19.82 -9.81 10.33
CA GLN A 74 20.24 -9.26 9.05
C GLN A 74 19.18 -9.61 8.00
N ILE A 75 18.70 -8.58 7.31
CA ILE A 75 17.75 -8.73 6.23
C ILE A 75 18.54 -8.84 4.94
N LYS A 76 18.37 -9.95 4.22
CA LYS A 76 18.76 -10.01 2.82
C LYS A 76 17.64 -9.37 2.01
N THR A 77 18.01 -8.43 1.14
CA THR A 77 17.08 -7.66 0.30
C THR A 77 17.46 -7.76 -1.18
N ASP A 78 17.95 -8.92 -1.60
CA ASP A 78 18.46 -9.21 -2.94
C ASP A 78 17.40 -9.84 -3.87
N ALA A 79 16.22 -10.17 -3.35
CA ALA A 79 15.15 -10.73 -4.15
C ALA A 79 14.56 -9.68 -5.12
N GLU A 80 14.20 -10.13 -6.31
CA GLU A 80 13.44 -9.34 -7.27
C GLU A 80 11.97 -9.23 -6.83
N PHE A 81 11.32 -8.12 -7.19
CA PHE A 81 9.91 -7.90 -6.88
C PHE A 81 9.13 -7.48 -8.13
N ASP A 82 8.16 -8.30 -8.51
CA ASP A 82 7.20 -7.97 -9.57
C ASP A 82 6.04 -7.17 -8.98
N VAL A 83 6.07 -5.85 -9.21
CA VAL A 83 5.03 -4.94 -8.73
C VAL A 83 3.71 -5.16 -9.44
N SER A 84 3.73 -5.51 -10.73
CA SER A 84 2.51 -5.74 -11.52
C SER A 84 1.77 -6.96 -10.97
N ALA A 85 2.48 -8.06 -10.72
CA ALA A 85 1.89 -9.27 -10.16
C ALA A 85 1.36 -9.07 -8.74
N ALA A 86 2.06 -8.29 -7.90
CA ALA A 86 1.58 -7.93 -6.57
C ALA A 86 0.30 -7.08 -6.65
N LEU A 87 0.28 -6.08 -7.53
CA LEU A 87 -0.87 -5.23 -7.76
C LEU A 87 -2.08 -6.03 -8.23
N ASP A 88 -1.90 -6.95 -9.17
CA ASP A 88 -2.95 -7.89 -9.62
C ASP A 88 -3.57 -8.66 -8.45
N GLY A 89 -2.72 -9.24 -7.59
CA GLY A 89 -3.17 -9.94 -6.38
C GLY A 89 -4.01 -9.04 -5.49
N ILE A 90 -3.50 -7.86 -5.15
CA ILE A 90 -4.17 -6.90 -4.27
C ILE A 90 -5.51 -6.42 -4.86
N LEU A 91 -5.54 -6.09 -6.15
CA LEU A 91 -6.75 -5.62 -6.83
C LEU A 91 -7.79 -6.73 -6.99
N SER A 92 -7.36 -7.99 -7.10
CA SER A 92 -8.28 -9.13 -7.16
C SER A 92 -9.03 -9.37 -5.84
N GLU A 93 -8.44 -8.96 -4.70
CA GLU A 93 -9.07 -9.01 -3.36
C GLU A 93 -10.11 -7.90 -3.13
N ALA A 94 -10.21 -6.91 -4.03
CA ALA A 94 -11.08 -5.75 -3.85
C ALA A 94 -12.56 -6.06 -4.22
N ASP A 95 -13.26 -6.72 -3.30
CA ASP A 95 -14.63 -7.28 -3.47
C ASP A 95 -15.71 -6.32 -4.00
N ARG A 96 -15.56 -5.00 -3.79
CA ARG A 96 -16.62 -4.02 -4.09
C ARG A 96 -16.34 -3.10 -5.26
N GLY A 97 -15.25 -3.34 -6.00
CA GLY A 97 -14.83 -2.45 -7.08
C GLY A 97 -14.49 -1.04 -6.59
N LYS A 98 -14.17 -0.86 -5.31
CA LYS A 98 -13.66 0.37 -4.69
C LYS A 98 -12.44 0.04 -3.84
N VAL A 99 -11.36 0.79 -4.01
CA VAL A 99 -10.11 0.61 -3.25
C VAL A 99 -9.37 1.94 -3.13
N TYR A 100 -8.64 2.17 -2.05
CA TYR A 100 -7.85 3.38 -1.85
C TYR A 100 -6.41 3.17 -2.34
N GLY A 101 -5.84 4.18 -3.02
CA GLY A 101 -4.46 4.09 -3.54
C GLY A 101 -3.45 3.81 -2.43
N GLU A 102 -3.63 4.42 -1.26
CA GLU A 102 -2.78 4.20 -0.10
C GLU A 102 -2.86 2.78 0.45
N TYR A 103 -4.03 2.16 0.39
CA TYR A 103 -4.18 0.76 0.78
C TYR A 103 -3.35 -0.14 -0.15
N ILE A 104 -3.46 0.07 -1.47
CA ILE A 104 -2.70 -0.70 -2.46
C ILE A 104 -1.20 -0.49 -2.26
N PHE A 105 -0.76 0.77 -2.19
CA PHE A 105 0.66 1.09 -2.02
C PHE A 105 1.23 0.48 -0.74
N ASN A 106 0.53 0.60 0.39
CA ASN A 106 0.97 0.04 1.66
C ASN A 106 1.00 -1.49 1.65
N ARG A 107 0.07 -2.15 0.94
CA ARG A 107 0.13 -3.61 0.71
C ARG A 107 1.34 -4.03 -0.11
N ILE A 108 1.67 -3.31 -1.19
CA ILE A 108 2.88 -3.56 -1.99
C ILE A 108 4.14 -3.51 -1.13
N ILE A 109 4.27 -2.49 -0.27
CA ILE A 109 5.41 -2.35 0.66
C ILE A 109 5.56 -3.58 1.54
N ILE A 110 4.44 -4.08 2.10
CA ILE A 110 4.46 -5.25 2.99
C ILE A 110 4.74 -6.54 2.25
N GLU A 111 4.19 -6.72 1.05
CA GLU A 111 4.49 -7.89 0.23
C GLU A 111 5.97 -7.90 -0.19
N ALA A 112 6.53 -6.76 -0.56
CA ALA A 112 7.96 -6.65 -0.88
C ALA A 112 8.83 -6.96 0.34
N TRP A 113 8.46 -6.47 1.53
CA TRP A 113 9.15 -6.81 2.77
C TRP A 113 9.11 -8.30 3.07
N HIS A 114 7.94 -8.95 3.01
CA HIS A 114 7.80 -10.38 3.28
C HIS A 114 8.55 -11.26 2.28
N LYS A 115 8.67 -10.80 1.03
CA LYS A 115 9.45 -11.48 -0.02
C LYS A 115 10.95 -11.15 0.01
N SER A 116 11.44 -10.43 1.02
CA SER A 116 12.86 -10.03 1.09
C SER A 116 13.30 -9.19 -0.13
N ALA A 117 12.38 -8.38 -0.65
CA ALA A 117 12.53 -7.66 -1.90
C ALA A 117 12.27 -6.14 -1.75
N ILE A 118 12.20 -5.63 -0.51
CA ILE A 118 11.91 -4.20 -0.26
C ILE A 118 12.96 -3.27 -0.90
N ALA A 119 14.22 -3.68 -0.98
CA ALA A 119 15.28 -2.87 -1.60
C ALA A 119 15.20 -2.85 -3.12
N SER A 120 14.56 -3.82 -3.77
CA SER A 120 14.34 -3.85 -5.22
C SER A 120 13.02 -3.18 -5.62
N LEU A 121 12.15 -2.86 -4.66
CA LEU A 121 10.90 -2.14 -4.91
C LEU A 121 11.18 -0.72 -5.43
N ARG A 122 10.89 -0.54 -6.72
CA ARG A 122 10.99 0.73 -7.44
C ARG A 122 9.65 1.00 -8.10
N ILE A 123 8.91 1.95 -7.54
CA ILE A 123 7.68 2.44 -8.11
C ILE A 123 7.52 3.91 -7.71
N ASN A 124 7.23 4.75 -8.69
CA ASN A 124 6.89 6.15 -8.45
C ASN A 124 5.37 6.34 -8.56
N LYS A 125 4.92 7.56 -8.31
CA LYS A 125 3.50 7.90 -8.25
C LYS A 125 2.81 7.81 -9.62
N GLU A 126 3.51 8.16 -10.70
CA GLU A 126 3.00 8.08 -12.07
C GLU A 126 2.86 6.61 -12.51
N ASP A 127 3.93 5.81 -12.38
CA ASP A 127 3.94 4.39 -12.73
C ASP A 127 2.87 3.62 -11.93
N PHE A 128 2.65 4.00 -10.68
CA PHE A 128 1.62 3.42 -9.83
C PHE A 128 0.20 3.68 -10.35
N ALA A 129 -0.11 4.93 -10.69
CA ALA A 129 -1.41 5.28 -11.26
C ALA A 129 -1.62 4.59 -12.61
N ASP A 130 -0.63 4.67 -13.50
CA ASP A 130 -0.65 4.04 -14.82
C ASP A 130 -0.87 2.53 -14.75
N LEU A 131 -0.23 1.84 -13.79
CA LEU A 131 -0.42 0.42 -13.59
C LEU A 131 -1.89 0.14 -13.22
N ILE A 132 -2.43 0.80 -12.18
CA ILE A 132 -3.81 0.60 -11.74
C ILE A 132 -4.81 0.82 -12.89
N GLU A 133 -4.60 1.84 -13.72
CA GLU A 133 -5.41 2.10 -14.91
C GLU A 133 -5.36 0.97 -15.94
N ARG A 134 -4.17 0.41 -16.21
CA ARG A 134 -4.01 -0.75 -17.10
C ARG A 134 -4.74 -1.99 -16.58
N HIS A 135 -4.94 -2.10 -15.28
CA HIS A 135 -5.77 -3.15 -14.65
C HIS A 135 -7.28 -2.84 -14.69
N GLY A 136 -7.70 -1.81 -15.42
CA GLY A 136 -9.11 -1.48 -15.69
C GLY A 136 -9.80 -0.71 -14.57
N TRP A 137 -9.03 -0.10 -13.68
CA TRP A 137 -9.53 0.80 -12.64
C TRP A 137 -9.42 2.24 -13.11
N HIS A 138 -10.24 3.12 -12.55
CA HIS A 138 -10.18 4.57 -12.80
C HIS A 138 -10.21 5.32 -11.48
N TYR A 139 -9.52 6.46 -11.43
CA TYR A 139 -9.51 7.29 -10.24
C TYR A 139 -10.79 8.14 -10.17
N ASP A 140 -11.47 8.08 -9.03
CA ASP A 140 -12.57 8.97 -8.68
C ASP A 140 -12.01 10.12 -7.83
N GLU A 141 -11.89 11.31 -8.42
CA GLU A 141 -11.42 12.51 -7.75
C GLU A 141 -12.34 13.00 -6.63
N ARG A 142 -13.63 12.66 -6.66
CA ARG A 142 -14.59 13.09 -5.63
C ARG A 142 -14.42 12.29 -4.36
N GLU A 143 -14.31 10.98 -4.51
CA GLU A 143 -14.17 10.02 -3.41
C GLU A 143 -12.69 9.73 -3.07
N HIS A 144 -11.77 10.23 -3.89
CA HIS A 144 -10.33 10.03 -3.82
C HIS A 144 -9.92 8.56 -3.67
N CYS A 145 -10.55 7.73 -4.49
CA CYS A 145 -10.37 6.27 -4.51
C CYS A 145 -10.36 5.75 -5.95
N TRP A 146 -9.92 4.52 -6.13
CA TRP A 146 -9.97 3.82 -7.39
C TRP A 146 -11.24 2.99 -7.47
N LEU A 147 -11.93 3.11 -8.59
CA LEU A 147 -13.14 2.37 -8.88
C LEU A 147 -12.93 1.45 -10.07
N ARG A 148 -13.55 0.27 -10.03
CA ARG A 148 -13.66 -0.62 -11.17
C ARG A 148 -15.11 -0.57 -11.64
N GLY A 149 -15.33 -0.18 -12.88
CA GLY A 149 -16.66 -0.23 -13.47
C GLY A 149 -17.16 -1.67 -13.38
N GLN A 150 -18.21 -1.91 -12.60
CA GLN A 150 -18.97 -3.13 -12.79
C GLN A 150 -19.43 -3.08 -14.25
N LYS A 151 -19.08 -4.10 -15.04
CA LYS A 151 -19.94 -4.42 -16.17
C LYS A 151 -21.32 -4.60 -15.55
N LEU A 152 -22.19 -3.62 -15.71
CA LEU A 152 -23.62 -3.86 -15.73
C LEU A 152 -23.76 -4.92 -16.83
N GLU A 153 -23.80 -6.20 -16.44
CA GLU A 153 -24.44 -7.19 -17.27
C GLU A 153 -25.85 -6.68 -17.45
N GLY A 154 -26.07 -6.06 -18.61
CA GLY A 154 -27.35 -5.50 -18.99
C GLY A 154 -28.37 -6.61 -18.84
N THR A 155 -29.13 -6.55 -17.76
CA THR A 155 -30.34 -7.34 -17.63
C THR A 155 -31.25 -6.78 -18.70
N LEU A 156 -31.25 -7.49 -19.84
CA LEU A 156 -32.18 -7.31 -20.94
C LEU A 156 -33.58 -7.21 -20.34
N PHE A 157 -34.14 -6.00 -20.34
CA PHE A 157 -35.58 -5.84 -20.29
C PHE A 157 -36.14 -6.52 -21.54
N SER A 158 -36.50 -7.80 -21.42
CA SER A 158 -37.44 -8.44 -22.32
C SER A 158 -38.81 -7.87 -22.01
N ALA A 159 -39.14 -6.74 -22.63
CA ALA A 159 -40.52 -6.32 -22.76
C ALA A 159 -41.16 -7.13 -23.89
N VAL A 160 -41.73 -8.27 -23.52
CA VAL A 160 -42.85 -8.92 -24.21
C VAL A 160 -43.94 -8.96 -23.14
N SER A 161 -44.99 -8.14 -23.22
CA SER A 161 -46.18 -8.37 -24.05
C SER A 161 -47.05 -7.11 -24.03
#